data_AF-A0A1A8GS85-F1
#
_entry.id   AF-A0A1A8GS85-F1
#
_cell.length_a   1.000
_cell.length_b   1.000
_cell.length_c   1.000
_cell.angle_alpha   90.00
_cell.angle_beta   90.00
_cell.angle_gamma   90.00
#
_symmetry.space_group_name_H-M   'P 1'
#
loop_
_entity.id
_entity.type
_entity.pdbx_description
1 polymer ?
#
loop_
_entity_poly.entity_id
_entity_poly.type
_entity_poly.pdbx_seq_one_letter_code
_entity_poly.pdbx_strand_id
1 'polypeptide(L)'
;AFIQDTLSTEKFNLTDWPLNYKCYHPEPFLNTVIAKYLPSEVACDIRLVIIISVVTTASVILILVLICYIFDLPWYTKATYQIIRAKYRAHKENAAGDVETFAYHAFISYSHSDADWVRDQLLPCLENNRNPYRLCIHERDFMPGRWIIDNIIENIENSRKVIFVLSRHFVNSEWCNYELYFAQQRAMGKTFSDVILVVKEPIDPNSLPSKYCKLKKMLSTKTYLEWPQQINQQPFFWAQLRSVLGKPTMTHRRTHSVRSKSSTGEVSVVDIPVADRRPEAAIPGEDNKVEIIKRDCIEL
;
A
#
# COMPACT_ATOMS: atom_id res chain seq x y z
N ALA A 1 -36.52 -84.57 19.77
CA ALA A 1 -36.43 -85.68 18.79
C ALA A 1 -35.66 -85.24 17.55
N PHE A 2 -36.30 -84.68 16.52
CA PHE A 2 -35.70 -84.39 15.19
C PHE A 2 -34.30 -83.72 15.21
N ILE A 3 -34.14 -82.59 15.92
CA ILE A 3 -32.85 -81.86 15.98
C ILE A 3 -31.72 -82.72 16.59
N GLN A 4 -32.06 -83.63 17.51
CA GLN A 4 -31.09 -84.43 18.25
C GLN A 4 -30.61 -85.65 17.45
N ASP A 5 -31.47 -86.20 16.59
CA ASP A 5 -31.20 -87.28 15.64
C ASP A 5 -30.43 -86.79 14.38
N THR A 6 -30.62 -85.50 14.05
CA THR A 6 -29.91 -84.84 12.93
C THR A 6 -28.43 -84.61 13.25
N LEU A 7 -28.09 -84.37 14.52
CA LEU A 7 -26.71 -84.10 14.97
C LEU A 7 -25.81 -85.34 15.04
N SER A 8 -26.39 -86.56 15.12
CA SER A 8 -25.61 -87.80 15.26
C SER A 8 -25.20 -88.46 13.95
N THR A 9 -25.83 -88.08 12.83
CA THR A 9 -25.88 -88.96 11.65
C THR A 9 -25.31 -88.32 10.36
N GLU A 10 -24.94 -87.02 10.41
CA GLU A 10 -24.32 -86.19 9.35
C GLU A 10 -24.98 -86.14 7.95
N LYS A 11 -25.97 -86.99 7.65
CA LYS A 11 -26.69 -87.04 6.37
C LYS A 11 -28.14 -86.60 6.54
N PHE A 12 -28.35 -85.30 6.33
CA PHE A 12 -29.66 -84.69 6.32
C PHE A 12 -30.28 -84.77 4.92
N ASN A 13 -31.34 -85.56 4.76
CA ASN A 13 -32.00 -85.78 3.48
C ASN A 13 -33.35 -85.06 3.47
N LEU A 14 -33.39 -83.80 3.04
CA LEU A 14 -34.64 -83.05 2.91
C LEU A 14 -35.45 -83.59 1.73
N THR A 15 -36.69 -83.98 1.97
CA THR A 15 -37.66 -84.24 0.91
C THR A 15 -37.86 -82.97 0.07
N ASP A 16 -37.86 -83.09 -1.26
CA ASP A 16 -38.12 -82.03 -2.24
C ASP A 16 -37.17 -80.80 -2.24
N TRP A 17 -35.98 -80.92 -1.64
CA TRP A 17 -34.93 -79.90 -1.79
C TRP A 17 -34.31 -79.95 -3.20
N PRO A 18 -34.03 -78.79 -3.85
CA PRO A 18 -34.24 -77.41 -3.38
C PRO A 18 -35.54 -76.76 -3.85
N LEU A 19 -36.41 -77.48 -4.58
CA LEU A 19 -37.50 -76.87 -5.38
C LEU A 19 -38.62 -76.24 -4.54
N ASN A 20 -38.99 -76.85 -3.43
CA ASN A 20 -40.08 -76.36 -2.56
C ASN A 20 -39.63 -75.34 -1.51
N TYR A 21 -38.33 -74.99 -1.46
CA TYR A 21 -37.76 -74.13 -0.43
C TYR A 21 -37.50 -72.72 -0.98
N LYS A 22 -38.36 -71.77 -0.57
CA LYS A 22 -38.32 -70.37 -0.99
C LYS A 22 -38.14 -69.42 0.20
N CYS A 23 -37.45 -68.31 -0.03
CA CYS A 23 -37.27 -67.25 0.96
C CYS A 23 -38.62 -66.54 1.26
N TYR A 24 -38.98 -66.47 2.54
CA TYR A 24 -40.14 -65.69 3.02
C TYR A 24 -39.74 -64.27 3.45
N HIS A 25 -38.54 -64.09 3.98
CA HIS A 25 -37.96 -62.80 4.34
C HIS A 25 -36.46 -62.75 3.97
N PRO A 26 -35.88 -61.55 3.76
CA PRO A 26 -36.57 -60.26 3.74
C PRO A 26 -37.32 -60.01 2.41
N GLU A 27 -38.23 -59.05 2.42
CA GLU A 27 -39.16 -58.71 1.32
C GLU A 27 -38.55 -58.66 -0.11
N PRO A 28 -37.36 -58.07 -0.36
CA PRO A 28 -36.75 -58.07 -1.71
C PRO A 28 -36.34 -59.46 -2.24
N PHE A 29 -36.30 -60.49 -1.39
CA PHE A 29 -36.00 -61.88 -1.79
C PHE A 29 -37.22 -62.80 -1.71
N LEU A 30 -38.42 -62.27 -1.45
CA LEU A 30 -39.66 -63.04 -1.32
C LEU A 30 -39.87 -63.96 -2.54
N ASN A 31 -40.21 -65.23 -2.29
CA ASN A 31 -40.42 -66.28 -3.29
C ASN A 31 -39.18 -66.71 -4.12
N THR A 32 -37.98 -66.20 -3.85
CA THR A 32 -36.75 -66.70 -4.49
C THR A 32 -36.34 -68.07 -3.92
N VAL A 33 -35.73 -68.93 -4.74
CA VAL A 33 -35.29 -70.27 -4.34
C VAL A 33 -34.04 -70.16 -3.44
N ILE A 34 -34.06 -70.78 -2.25
CA ILE A 34 -32.99 -70.62 -1.25
C ILE A 34 -31.61 -71.03 -1.81
N ALA A 35 -31.55 -72.06 -2.67
CA ALA A 35 -30.30 -72.50 -3.31
C ALA A 35 -29.66 -71.46 -4.26
N LYS A 36 -30.34 -70.36 -4.62
CA LYS A 36 -29.77 -69.24 -5.39
C LYS A 36 -29.33 -68.06 -4.52
N TYR A 37 -29.59 -68.10 -3.21
CA TYR A 37 -29.17 -67.07 -2.28
C TYR A 37 -27.70 -67.30 -1.86
N LEU A 38 -26.78 -66.63 -2.58
CA LEU A 38 -25.41 -66.45 -2.11
C LEU A 38 -25.32 -65.05 -1.49
N PRO A 39 -25.23 -64.92 -0.15
CA PRO A 39 -24.99 -63.62 0.46
C PRO A 39 -23.61 -63.11 0.05
N SER A 40 -23.52 -61.84 -0.34
CA SER A 40 -22.21 -61.19 -0.53
C SER A 40 -21.52 -61.02 0.82
N GLU A 41 -20.22 -61.30 0.91
CA GLU A 41 -19.46 -61.18 2.18
C GLU A 41 -19.63 -59.81 2.85
N VAL A 42 -19.67 -58.75 2.03
CA VAL A 42 -19.92 -57.36 2.44
C VAL A 42 -21.30 -57.11 3.05
N ALA A 43 -22.30 -57.96 2.83
CA ALA A 43 -23.63 -57.82 3.43
C ALA A 43 -23.76 -58.54 4.78
N CYS A 44 -22.89 -59.52 5.06
CA CYS A 44 -22.95 -60.31 6.28
C CYS A 44 -22.08 -59.73 7.42
N ASP A 45 -21.00 -59.03 7.10
CA ASP A 45 -20.15 -58.36 8.11
C ASP A 45 -20.29 -56.82 8.09
N ILE A 46 -21.08 -56.32 9.03
CA ILE A 46 -21.27 -54.89 9.30
C ILE A 46 -19.93 -54.18 9.59
N ARG A 47 -18.94 -54.87 10.18
CA ARG A 47 -17.61 -54.29 10.46
C ARG A 47 -16.89 -53.96 9.16
N LEU A 48 -17.01 -54.81 8.14
CA LEU A 48 -16.39 -54.63 6.83
C LEU A 48 -16.97 -53.40 6.12
N VAL A 49 -18.29 -53.22 6.18
CA VAL A 49 -19.00 -52.01 5.67
C VAL A 49 -18.52 -50.73 6.39
N ILE A 50 -18.38 -50.77 7.71
CA ILE A 50 -17.86 -49.64 8.50
C ILE A 50 -16.42 -49.32 8.11
N ILE A 51 -15.56 -50.33 7.95
CA ILE A 51 -14.15 -50.13 7.54
C ILE A 51 -14.08 -49.48 6.16
N ILE A 52 -14.86 -49.96 5.17
CA ILE A 52 -14.90 -49.37 3.83
C ILE A 52 -15.40 -47.92 3.87
N SER A 53 -16.45 -47.62 4.65
CA SER A 53 -16.98 -46.24 4.72
C SER A 53 -16.00 -45.27 5.41
N VAL A 54 -15.27 -45.72 6.42
CA VAL A 54 -14.22 -44.91 7.08
C VAL A 54 -13.01 -44.70 6.17
N VAL A 55 -12.55 -45.72 5.46
CA VAL A 55 -11.41 -45.62 4.52
C VAL A 55 -11.74 -44.72 3.33
N THR A 56 -12.94 -44.84 2.76
CA THR A 56 -13.38 -44.00 1.62
C THR A 56 -13.59 -42.54 2.04
N THR A 57 -14.19 -42.27 3.19
CA THR A 57 -14.32 -40.88 3.70
C THR A 57 -12.97 -40.26 4.06
N ALA A 58 -12.08 -40.99 4.73
CA ALA A 58 -10.74 -40.51 5.07
C ALA A 58 -9.89 -40.19 3.84
N SER A 59 -9.95 -41.03 2.79
CA SER A 59 -9.22 -40.79 1.54
C SER A 59 -9.77 -39.59 0.76
N VAL A 60 -11.09 -39.40 0.71
CA VAL A 60 -11.70 -38.18 0.12
C VAL A 60 -11.25 -36.92 0.87
N ILE A 61 -11.27 -36.94 2.21
CA ILE A 61 -10.79 -35.81 3.03
C ILE A 61 -9.31 -35.52 2.77
N LEU A 62 -8.46 -36.55 2.70
CA LEU A 62 -7.03 -36.41 2.43
C LEU A 62 -6.78 -35.79 1.05
N ILE A 63 -7.52 -36.21 0.01
CA ILE A 63 -7.43 -35.64 -1.34
C ILE A 63 -7.83 -34.16 -1.33
N LEU A 64 -8.93 -33.79 -0.67
CA LEU A 64 -9.37 -32.40 -0.55
C LEU A 64 -8.32 -31.52 0.15
N VAL A 65 -7.72 -32.01 1.25
CA VAL A 65 -6.62 -31.31 1.95
C VAL A 65 -5.40 -31.14 1.03
N LEU A 66 -5.06 -32.15 0.24
CA LEU A 66 -3.94 -32.11 -0.72
C LEU A 66 -4.19 -31.08 -1.83
N ILE A 67 -5.42 -31.00 -2.35
CA ILE A 67 -5.84 -29.99 -3.33
C ILE A 67 -5.74 -28.58 -2.73
N CYS A 68 -6.30 -28.34 -1.54
CA CYS A 68 -6.19 -27.03 -0.88
C CYS A 68 -4.73 -26.64 -0.55
N TYR A 69 -3.88 -27.61 -0.20
CA TYR A 69 -2.46 -27.39 0.03
C TYR A 69 -1.70 -26.98 -1.24
N ILE A 70 -1.99 -27.62 -2.37
CA ILE A 70 -1.35 -27.33 -3.66
C ILE A 70 -1.83 -25.98 -4.23
N PHE A 71 -3.14 -25.71 -4.21
CA PHE A 71 -3.72 -24.59 -4.95
C PHE A 71 -3.78 -23.27 -4.18
N ASP A 72 -4.12 -23.26 -2.89
CA ASP A 72 -4.41 -22.00 -2.18
C ASP A 72 -3.27 -21.53 -1.27
N LEU A 73 -2.73 -22.42 -0.43
CA LEU A 73 -1.86 -22.03 0.68
C LEU A 73 -0.59 -21.24 0.27
N PRO A 74 0.26 -21.67 -0.68
CA PRO A 74 1.51 -20.95 -0.96
C PRO A 74 1.29 -19.59 -1.65
N TRP A 75 0.19 -19.39 -2.35
CA TRP A 75 -0.14 -18.10 -2.97
C TRP A 75 -0.78 -17.15 -1.97
N TYR A 76 -1.82 -17.59 -1.24
CA TYR A 76 -2.47 -16.77 -0.22
C TYR A 76 -1.52 -16.41 0.93
N THR A 77 -0.66 -17.33 1.40
CA THR A 77 0.32 -17.01 2.45
C THR A 77 1.35 -15.99 1.97
N LYS A 78 1.86 -16.08 0.73
CA LYS A 78 2.76 -15.06 0.17
C LYS A 78 2.07 -13.69 0.02
N ALA A 79 0.85 -13.66 -0.52
CA ALA A 79 0.09 -12.42 -0.65
C ALA A 79 -0.21 -11.78 0.73
N THR A 80 -0.68 -12.59 1.67
CA THR A 80 -0.99 -12.18 3.05
C THR A 80 0.27 -11.73 3.79
N TYR A 81 1.39 -12.44 3.64
CA TYR A 81 2.68 -12.05 4.22
C TYR A 81 3.15 -10.68 3.68
N GLN A 82 3.04 -10.43 2.37
CA GLN A 82 3.40 -9.13 1.80
C GLN A 82 2.47 -8.02 2.30
N ILE A 83 1.16 -8.27 2.42
CA ILE A 83 0.17 -7.31 2.97
C ILE A 83 0.45 -7.03 4.46
N ILE A 84 0.70 -8.06 5.27
CA ILE A 84 1.05 -7.92 6.69
C ILE A 84 2.38 -7.17 6.84
N ARG A 85 3.40 -7.50 6.03
CA ARG A 85 4.70 -6.80 6.03
C ARG A 85 4.58 -5.33 5.62
N ALA A 86 3.74 -5.02 4.64
CA ALA A 86 3.44 -3.64 4.24
C ALA A 86 2.73 -2.87 5.36
N LYS A 87 1.68 -3.46 5.97
CA LYS A 87 0.97 -2.89 7.13
C LYS A 87 1.88 -2.71 8.34
N TYR A 88 2.75 -3.68 8.63
CA TYR A 88 3.71 -3.62 9.73
C TYR A 88 4.78 -2.55 9.50
N ARG A 89 5.26 -2.37 8.26
CA ARG A 89 6.14 -1.25 7.90
C ARG A 89 5.45 0.09 8.10
N ALA A 90 4.25 0.27 7.57
CA ALA A 90 3.47 1.50 7.77
C ALA A 90 3.18 1.78 9.25
N HIS A 91 2.83 0.74 10.03
CA HIS A 91 2.60 0.88 11.47
C HIS A 91 3.90 1.17 12.25
N LYS A 92 5.03 0.57 11.86
CA LYS A 92 6.34 0.86 12.47
C LYS A 92 6.80 2.28 12.13
N GLU A 93 6.59 2.75 10.91
CA GLU A 93 6.82 4.15 10.50
C GLU A 93 5.98 5.12 11.35
N ASN A 94 4.70 4.81 11.58
CA ASN A 94 3.81 5.61 12.45
C ASN A 94 4.12 5.50 13.95
N ALA A 95 4.87 4.49 14.42
CA ALA A 95 5.11 4.21 15.84
C ALA A 95 6.57 4.42 16.28
N ALA A 96 7.51 4.45 15.34
CA ALA A 96 8.91 4.81 15.56
C ALA A 96 9.20 6.29 15.23
N GLY A 97 8.22 7.01 14.69
CA GLY A 97 8.25 8.46 14.70
C GLY A 97 8.10 8.96 16.12
N ASP A 98 9.18 9.53 16.65
CA ASP A 98 9.06 10.69 17.53
C ASP A 98 8.07 11.68 16.92
N VAL A 99 7.36 12.46 17.74
CA VAL A 99 6.28 13.33 17.25
C VAL A 99 6.85 14.59 16.58
N GLU A 100 7.55 14.41 15.47
CA GLU A 100 7.83 15.45 14.49
C GLU A 100 6.50 15.97 13.94
N THR A 101 6.06 17.09 14.48
CA THR A 101 4.88 17.81 13.98
C THR A 101 5.25 18.51 12.69
N PHE A 102 5.31 17.76 11.58
CA PHE A 102 5.47 18.30 10.23
C PHE A 102 4.44 19.41 9.98
N ALA A 103 4.90 20.56 9.49
CA ALA A 103 4.03 21.67 9.14
C ALA A 103 3.12 21.34 7.94
N TYR A 104 3.62 20.48 7.03
CA TYR A 104 2.93 20.11 5.80
C TYR A 104 2.83 18.58 5.63
N HIS A 105 1.79 18.10 4.95
CA HIS A 105 1.69 16.69 4.59
C HIS A 105 2.65 16.33 3.45
N ALA A 106 2.86 17.25 2.50
CA ALA A 106 3.89 17.11 1.49
C ALA A 106 4.44 18.45 1.00
N PHE A 107 5.74 18.46 0.69
CA PHE A 107 6.37 19.43 -0.20
C PHE A 107 6.21 18.95 -1.64
N ILE A 108 5.86 19.84 -2.56
CA ILE A 108 5.72 19.54 -3.99
C ILE A 108 6.76 20.32 -4.75
N SER A 109 7.61 19.58 -5.46
CA SER A 109 8.64 20.08 -6.36
C SER A 109 8.22 19.82 -7.80
N TYR A 110 8.27 20.86 -8.62
CA TYR A 110 7.81 20.87 -10.01
C TYR A 110 8.61 21.92 -10.80
N SER A 111 8.54 21.90 -12.14
CA SER A 111 9.20 22.91 -12.97
C SER A 111 8.28 24.11 -13.19
N HIS A 112 8.83 25.30 -13.41
CA HIS A 112 8.01 26.48 -13.75
C HIS A 112 7.13 26.24 -15.01
N SER A 113 7.54 25.36 -15.93
CA SER A 113 6.73 24.97 -17.11
C SER A 113 5.54 24.05 -16.77
N ASP A 114 5.49 23.50 -15.55
CA ASP A 114 4.41 22.65 -15.05
C ASP A 114 3.52 23.36 -14.01
N ALA A 115 3.82 24.61 -13.66
CA ALA A 115 3.18 25.38 -12.60
C ALA A 115 1.65 25.47 -12.76
N ASP A 116 1.16 25.77 -13.96
CA ASP A 116 -0.27 25.83 -14.25
C ASP A 116 -0.98 24.50 -13.98
N TRP A 117 -0.37 23.38 -14.36
CA TRP A 117 -0.94 22.06 -14.07
C TRP A 117 -0.93 21.75 -12.56
N VAL A 118 0.11 22.14 -11.84
CA VAL A 118 0.15 21.97 -10.37
C VAL A 118 -0.95 22.80 -9.70
N ARG A 119 -1.05 24.09 -10.05
CA ARG A 119 -2.03 25.03 -9.48
C ARG A 119 -3.47 24.71 -9.85
N ASP A 120 -3.72 24.29 -11.08
CA ASP A 120 -5.08 24.18 -11.62
C ASP A 120 -5.63 22.73 -11.59
N GLN A 121 -4.77 21.71 -11.40
CA GLN A 121 -5.18 20.29 -11.27
C GLN A 121 -4.77 19.67 -9.94
N LEU A 122 -3.48 19.73 -9.57
CA LEU A 122 -2.96 18.95 -8.44
C LEU A 122 -3.35 19.55 -7.08
N LEU A 123 -3.17 20.86 -6.88
CA LEU A 123 -3.56 21.50 -5.62
C LEU A 123 -5.07 21.40 -5.37
N PRO A 124 -5.98 21.71 -6.33
CA PRO A 124 -7.42 21.58 -6.09
C PRO A 124 -7.87 20.16 -5.73
N CYS A 125 -7.26 19.12 -6.33
CA CYS A 125 -7.60 17.72 -6.03
C CYS A 125 -7.16 17.22 -4.64
N LEU A 126 -6.33 18.00 -3.93
CA LEU A 126 -5.77 17.68 -2.61
C LEU A 126 -6.17 18.70 -1.53
N GLU A 127 -6.13 20.00 -1.81
CA GLU A 127 -6.54 21.07 -0.89
C GLU A 127 -8.08 21.20 -0.82
N ASN A 128 -8.84 21.04 -1.92
CA ASN A 128 -10.31 21.26 -1.90
C ASN A 128 -11.14 20.01 -1.50
N ASN A 129 -10.61 19.16 -0.62
CA ASN A 129 -11.29 17.96 -0.14
C ASN A 129 -11.90 18.19 1.26
N ARG A 130 -12.88 17.35 1.67
CA ARG A 130 -13.53 17.44 3.00
C ARG A 130 -12.52 17.43 4.16
N ASN A 131 -11.41 16.72 3.99
CA ASN A 131 -10.23 16.82 4.83
C ASN A 131 -9.07 17.32 3.95
N PRO A 132 -8.68 18.60 4.03
CA PRO A 132 -7.70 19.20 3.13
C PRO A 132 -6.27 18.77 3.47
N TYR A 133 -5.45 18.48 2.46
CA TYR A 133 -4.01 18.36 2.66
C TYR A 133 -3.40 19.76 2.72
N ARG A 134 -2.75 20.13 3.85
CA ARG A 134 -1.75 21.20 3.85
C ARG A 134 -0.54 20.78 3.01
N LEU A 135 -0.26 21.53 1.95
CA LEU A 135 0.84 21.28 1.01
C LEU A 135 1.80 22.48 1.01
N CYS A 136 3.07 22.23 0.68
CA CYS A 136 4.09 23.26 0.51
C CYS A 136 4.54 23.31 -0.95
N ILE A 137 4.59 24.52 -1.54
CA ILE A 137 5.07 24.79 -2.90
C ILE A 137 6.05 25.97 -2.92
N HIS A 138 7.01 25.95 -3.85
CA HIS A 138 8.06 26.97 -3.90
C HIS A 138 7.54 28.38 -4.23
N GLU A 139 6.43 28.52 -4.96
CA GLU A 139 5.83 29.83 -5.29
C GLU A 139 5.17 30.52 -4.08
N ARG A 140 4.73 29.75 -3.06
CA ARG A 140 3.96 30.25 -1.91
C ARG A 140 4.77 30.30 -0.63
N ASP A 141 5.62 29.30 -0.41
CA ASP A 141 6.16 28.96 0.91
C ASP A 141 7.68 29.14 1.02
N PHE A 142 8.37 29.55 -0.06
CA PHE A 142 9.81 29.87 0.00
C PHE A 142 10.04 31.27 0.58
N MET A 143 11.03 31.37 1.48
CA MET A 143 11.41 32.63 2.09
C MET A 143 12.31 33.44 1.15
N PRO A 144 11.89 34.64 0.70
CA PRO A 144 12.72 35.48 -0.14
C PRO A 144 13.99 35.92 0.60
N GLY A 145 15.11 35.98 -0.12
CA GLY A 145 16.42 36.34 0.45
C GLY A 145 17.20 35.19 1.11
N ARG A 146 16.63 33.98 1.21
CA ARG A 146 17.39 32.75 1.52
C ARG A 146 17.88 32.05 0.25
N TRP A 147 18.91 31.22 0.37
CA TRP A 147 19.36 30.38 -0.74
C TRP A 147 18.28 29.39 -1.17
N ILE A 148 18.27 29.03 -2.46
CA ILE A 148 17.27 28.11 -3.02
C ILE A 148 17.38 26.71 -2.41
N ILE A 149 18.60 26.24 -2.16
CA ILE A 149 18.87 24.92 -1.57
C ILE A 149 18.42 24.87 -0.10
N ASP A 150 18.67 25.93 0.68
CA ASP A 150 18.21 26.03 2.07
C ASP A 150 16.68 25.98 2.15
N ASN A 151 15.99 26.75 1.29
CA ASN A 151 14.53 26.72 1.16
C ASN A 151 14.00 25.32 0.79
N ILE A 152 14.69 24.59 -0.09
CA ILE A 152 14.33 23.23 -0.45
C ILE A 152 14.49 22.28 0.75
N ILE A 153 15.63 22.31 1.45
CA ILE A 153 15.91 21.43 2.59
C ILE A 153 14.92 21.71 3.73
N GLU A 154 14.75 22.97 4.13
CA GLU A 154 13.84 23.39 5.20
C GLU A 154 12.40 22.95 4.92
N ASN A 155 11.91 23.08 3.69
CA ASN A 155 10.56 22.66 3.33
C ASN A 155 10.40 21.14 3.19
N ILE A 156 11.46 20.41 2.84
CA ILE A 156 11.49 18.94 2.86
C ILE A 156 11.46 18.41 4.30
N GLU A 157 12.23 19.01 5.21
CA GLU A 157 12.26 18.65 6.64
C GLU A 157 10.92 18.95 7.31
N ASN A 158 10.33 20.11 7.04
CA ASN A 158 9.01 20.50 7.54
C ASN A 158 7.82 19.75 6.91
N SER A 159 8.07 18.87 5.93
CA SER A 159 7.04 18.10 5.23
C SER A 159 7.13 16.61 5.52
N ARG A 160 5.99 15.94 5.74
CA ARG A 160 6.00 14.48 5.96
C ARG A 160 6.53 13.72 4.75
N LYS A 161 5.96 13.99 3.56
CA LYS A 161 6.33 13.38 2.27
C LYS A 161 6.88 14.44 1.30
N VAL A 162 7.52 14.00 0.22
CA VAL A 162 8.00 14.86 -0.88
C VAL A 162 7.43 14.33 -2.20
N ILE A 163 6.77 15.19 -2.97
CA ILE A 163 6.20 14.86 -4.28
C ILE A 163 7.05 15.56 -5.36
N PHE A 164 7.56 14.79 -6.32
CA PHE A 164 8.21 15.33 -7.51
C PHE A 164 7.31 15.18 -8.72
N VAL A 165 6.93 16.29 -9.34
CA VAL A 165 6.20 16.32 -10.62
C VAL A 165 7.22 16.27 -11.74
N LEU A 166 7.51 15.06 -12.20
CA LEU A 166 8.48 14.78 -13.24
C LEU A 166 7.90 15.08 -14.63
N SER A 167 8.61 15.96 -15.33
CA SER A 167 8.48 16.25 -16.75
C SER A 167 9.88 16.33 -17.37
N ARG A 168 9.99 16.43 -18.69
CA ARG A 168 11.26 16.72 -19.39
C ARG A 168 11.81 18.08 -18.97
N HIS A 169 10.93 19.04 -18.68
CA HIS A 169 11.29 20.36 -18.17
C HIS A 169 11.91 20.24 -16.77
N PHE A 170 11.26 19.52 -15.86
CA PHE A 170 11.76 19.26 -14.51
C PHE A 170 13.13 18.58 -14.48
N VAL A 171 13.32 17.57 -15.34
CA VAL A 171 14.61 16.88 -15.51
C VAL A 171 15.72 17.83 -15.95
N ASN A 172 15.41 18.78 -16.84
CA ASN A 172 16.39 19.65 -17.46
C ASN A 172 16.70 20.91 -16.64
N SER A 173 15.75 21.46 -15.89
CA SER A 173 15.95 22.69 -15.09
C SER A 173 16.12 22.43 -13.59
N GLU A 174 15.31 21.54 -13.01
CA GLU A 174 15.19 21.44 -11.55
C GLU A 174 16.02 20.30 -10.95
N TRP A 175 16.20 19.18 -11.67
CA TRP A 175 16.76 17.96 -11.07
C TRP A 175 18.16 18.16 -10.44
N CYS A 176 18.99 19.05 -10.99
CA CYS A 176 20.33 19.38 -10.43
C CYS A 176 20.23 19.78 -8.94
N ASN A 177 19.21 20.56 -8.56
CA ASN A 177 18.99 21.01 -7.17
C ASN A 177 18.68 19.86 -6.19
N TYR A 178 18.25 18.70 -6.70
CA TYR A 178 17.82 17.55 -5.89
C TYR A 178 18.81 16.38 -5.89
N GLU A 179 19.89 16.43 -6.69
CA GLU A 179 20.92 15.38 -6.69
C GLU A 179 21.55 15.21 -5.30
N LEU A 180 21.88 16.32 -4.64
CA LEU A 180 22.43 16.33 -3.28
C LEU A 180 21.40 15.83 -2.24
N TYR A 181 20.14 16.27 -2.33
CA TYR A 181 19.05 15.76 -1.50
C TYR A 181 18.94 14.24 -1.61
N PHE A 182 18.92 13.68 -2.82
CA PHE A 182 18.82 12.24 -3.01
C PHE A 182 20.06 11.44 -2.58
N ALA A 183 21.24 12.07 -2.54
CA ALA A 183 22.44 11.50 -1.95
C ALA A 183 22.35 11.46 -0.41
N GLN A 184 21.81 12.51 0.21
CA GLN A 184 21.75 12.71 1.66
C GLN A 184 20.42 12.29 2.31
N GLN A 185 19.42 11.88 1.54
CA GLN A 185 18.05 11.59 1.98
C GLN A 185 17.93 10.77 3.29
N ARG A 186 18.81 9.76 3.46
CA ARG A 186 18.84 8.93 4.68
C ARG A 186 19.35 9.66 5.93
N ALA A 187 20.26 10.62 5.76
CA ALA A 187 20.76 11.44 6.85
C ALA A 187 19.69 12.43 7.33
N MET A 188 18.84 12.91 6.42
CA MET A 188 17.67 13.76 6.70
C MET A 188 16.46 12.97 7.26
N GLY A 189 16.67 11.76 7.80
CA GLY A 189 15.62 10.88 8.33
C GLY A 189 14.62 10.33 7.28
N LYS A 190 14.70 10.75 6.01
CA LYS A 190 13.77 10.33 4.95
C LYS A 190 14.16 9.00 4.32
N THR A 191 13.14 8.25 3.90
CA THR A 191 13.22 6.95 3.24
C THR A 191 12.68 7.03 1.82
N PHE A 192 12.93 6.02 0.98
CA PHE A 192 12.34 5.98 -0.38
C PHE A 192 10.80 5.91 -0.37
N SER A 193 10.19 5.50 0.74
CA SER A 193 8.74 5.56 0.99
C SER A 193 8.22 6.96 1.36
N ASP A 194 9.12 7.95 1.53
CA ASP A 194 8.75 9.35 1.75
C ASP A 194 8.75 10.17 0.47
N VAL A 195 9.31 9.64 -0.62
CA VAL A 195 9.37 10.29 -1.92
C VAL A 195 8.37 9.67 -2.88
N ILE A 196 7.51 10.51 -3.44
CA ILE A 196 6.48 10.16 -4.42
C ILE A 196 6.88 10.78 -5.75
N LEU A 197 7.07 9.96 -6.79
CA LEU A 197 7.27 10.45 -8.15
C LEU A 197 5.93 10.48 -8.89
N VAL A 198 5.57 11.63 -9.45
CA VAL A 198 4.42 11.82 -10.34
C VAL A 198 4.96 12.14 -11.73
N VAL A 199 4.83 11.21 -12.68
CA VAL A 199 5.30 11.36 -14.06
C VAL A 199 4.17 11.99 -14.89
N LYS A 200 4.29 13.29 -15.17
CA LYS A 200 3.29 14.08 -15.91
C LYS A 200 3.32 13.82 -17.43
N GLU A 201 4.51 13.54 -17.96
CA GLU A 201 4.73 13.12 -19.34
C GLU A 201 5.75 11.98 -19.39
N PRO A 202 5.69 11.06 -20.38
CA PRO A 202 6.60 9.92 -20.44
C PRO A 202 8.07 10.36 -20.58
N ILE A 203 8.92 9.87 -19.68
CA ILE A 203 10.36 10.12 -19.66
C ILE A 203 11.07 8.78 -19.89
N ASP A 204 11.83 8.67 -20.98
CA ASP A 204 12.70 7.51 -21.22
C ASP A 204 13.92 7.56 -20.29
N PRO A 205 14.11 6.59 -19.36
CA PRO A 205 15.24 6.57 -18.46
C PRO A 205 16.60 6.51 -19.17
N ASN A 206 16.64 6.03 -20.43
CA ASN A 206 17.88 5.92 -21.19
C ASN A 206 18.35 7.28 -21.74
N SER A 207 17.41 8.18 -22.06
CA SER A 207 17.72 9.53 -22.56
C SER A 207 18.22 10.50 -21.48
N LEU A 208 18.07 10.16 -20.21
CA LEU A 208 18.59 10.97 -19.10
C LEU A 208 20.14 10.98 -19.08
N PRO A 209 20.78 12.09 -18.66
CA PRO A 209 22.22 12.14 -18.37
C PRO A 209 22.72 11.00 -17.47
N SER A 210 23.97 10.56 -17.66
CA SER A 210 24.60 9.50 -16.87
C SER A 210 24.65 9.81 -15.38
N LYS A 211 24.92 11.06 -14.99
CA LYS A 211 24.94 11.51 -13.59
C LYS A 211 23.62 11.29 -12.84
N TYR A 212 22.48 11.29 -13.53
CA TYR A 212 21.15 11.09 -12.94
C TYR A 212 20.85 9.62 -12.58
N CYS A 213 21.86 8.86 -12.15
CA CYS A 213 21.82 7.47 -11.70
C CYS A 213 20.64 7.18 -10.74
N LYS A 214 20.33 8.12 -9.84
CA LYS A 214 19.23 7.94 -8.89
C LYS A 214 17.87 7.97 -9.56
N LEU A 215 17.61 8.99 -10.37
CA LEU A 215 16.36 9.12 -11.12
C LEU A 215 16.16 7.94 -12.07
N LYS A 216 17.20 7.58 -12.83
CA LYS A 216 17.22 6.41 -13.71
C LYS A 216 16.78 5.14 -12.98
N LYS A 217 17.32 4.92 -11.76
CA LYS A 217 16.96 3.75 -10.94
C LYS A 217 15.51 3.79 -10.45
N MET A 218 14.98 4.94 -10.06
CA MET A 218 13.59 5.05 -9.59
C MET A 218 12.57 4.87 -10.73
N LEU A 219 12.88 5.42 -11.92
CA LEU A 219 12.07 5.24 -13.11
C LEU A 219 12.14 3.79 -13.63
N SER A 220 13.32 3.17 -13.67
CA SER A 220 13.46 1.78 -14.15
C SER A 220 12.80 0.76 -13.22
N THR A 221 12.73 1.03 -11.91
CA THR A 221 11.95 0.22 -10.96
C THR A 221 10.44 0.47 -11.01
N LYS A 222 9.96 1.36 -11.89
CA LYS A 222 8.54 1.77 -12.01
C LYS A 222 7.91 2.19 -10.69
N THR A 223 8.68 2.87 -9.83
CA THR A 223 8.20 3.38 -8.53
C THR A 223 7.68 4.81 -8.67
N TYR A 224 6.70 4.99 -9.56
CA TYR A 224 6.08 6.29 -9.86
C TYR A 224 4.58 6.15 -10.15
N LEU A 225 3.88 7.27 -10.10
CA LEU A 225 2.47 7.43 -10.51
C LEU A 225 2.46 8.15 -11.86
N GLU A 226 1.95 7.50 -12.90
CA GLU A 226 1.85 8.10 -14.24
C GLU A 226 0.55 8.90 -14.37
N TRP A 227 0.64 10.13 -14.89
CA TRP A 227 -0.53 10.96 -15.15
C TRP A 227 -1.28 10.44 -16.39
N PRO A 228 -2.55 10.01 -16.26
CA PRO A 228 -3.27 9.44 -17.38
C PRO A 228 -3.76 10.51 -18.35
N GLN A 229 -3.50 10.30 -19.64
CA GLN A 229 -4.01 11.14 -20.73
C GLN A 229 -5.54 11.05 -20.88
N GLN A 230 -6.15 9.93 -20.46
CA GLN A 230 -7.60 9.73 -20.53
C GLN A 230 -8.29 10.22 -19.25
N ILE A 231 -9.28 11.11 -19.40
CA ILE A 231 -9.98 11.76 -18.28
C ILE A 231 -10.67 10.74 -17.34
N ASN A 232 -11.23 9.66 -17.91
CA ASN A 232 -11.86 8.58 -17.15
C ASN A 232 -10.91 7.83 -16.19
N GLN A 233 -9.60 7.88 -16.41
CA GLN A 233 -8.59 7.24 -15.56
C GLN A 233 -8.05 8.17 -14.46
N GLN A 234 -8.24 9.49 -14.57
CA GLN A 234 -7.76 10.46 -13.58
C GLN A 234 -8.31 10.22 -12.16
N PRO A 235 -9.59 9.83 -11.94
CA PRO A 235 -10.09 9.48 -10.60
C PRO A 235 -9.29 8.36 -9.92
N PHE A 236 -8.80 7.38 -10.69
CA PHE A 236 -7.95 6.30 -10.19
C PHE A 236 -6.56 6.81 -9.79
N PHE A 237 -5.93 7.64 -10.64
CA PHE A 237 -4.67 8.32 -10.30
C PHE A 237 -4.78 9.10 -8.99
N TRP A 238 -5.84 9.91 -8.81
CA TRP A 238 -6.04 10.68 -7.58
C TRP A 238 -6.30 9.79 -6.35
N ALA A 239 -6.98 8.65 -6.51
CA ALA A 239 -7.15 7.67 -5.45
C ALA A 239 -5.81 7.03 -5.05
N GLN A 240 -4.98 6.68 -6.03
CA GLN A 240 -3.64 6.11 -5.81
C GLN A 240 -2.70 7.11 -5.14
N LEU A 241 -2.65 8.36 -5.61
CA LEU A 241 -1.86 9.44 -5.01
C LEU A 241 -2.23 9.66 -3.53
N ARG A 242 -3.52 9.77 -3.21
CA ARG A 242 -4.00 9.91 -1.83
C ARG A 242 -3.72 8.66 -0.97
N SER A 243 -3.73 7.46 -1.56
CA SER A 243 -3.36 6.23 -0.86
C SER A 243 -1.89 6.20 -0.43
N VAL A 244 -0.98 6.70 -1.29
CA VAL A 244 0.46 6.79 -0.98
C VAL A 244 0.78 7.95 -0.04
N LEU A 245 0.11 9.10 -0.21
CA LEU A 245 0.25 10.27 0.67
C LEU A 245 -0.27 10.02 2.10
N GLY A 246 -1.21 9.09 2.26
CA GLY A 246 -1.79 8.71 3.55
C GLY A 246 -2.89 9.66 4.00
N LYS A 247 -3.43 9.47 5.21
CA LYS A 247 -4.52 10.33 5.72
C LYS A 247 -4.01 11.74 6.06
N PRO A 248 -4.78 12.80 5.76
CA PRO A 248 -4.50 14.17 6.21
C PRO A 248 -4.85 14.31 7.71
N THR A 249 -4.04 13.69 8.58
CA THR A 249 -4.17 13.78 10.03
C THR A 249 -3.01 14.62 10.56
N MET A 250 -3.28 15.88 10.86
CA MET A 250 -2.35 16.76 11.57
C MET A 250 -2.32 16.40 13.06
N THR A 251 -1.18 15.90 13.55
CA THR A 251 -0.90 15.82 14.99
C THR A 251 -0.70 17.24 15.50
N HIS A 252 -1.79 17.89 15.92
CA HIS A 252 -1.73 19.27 16.40
C HIS A 252 -0.81 19.33 17.62
N ARG A 253 0.28 20.10 17.52
CA ARG A 253 1.11 20.47 18.67
C ARG A 253 0.18 21.10 19.69
N ARG A 254 -0.04 20.46 20.85
CA ARG A 254 -0.58 21.17 22.01
C ARG A 254 0.47 22.24 22.31
N THR A 255 0.14 23.49 22.00
CA THR A 255 0.93 24.63 22.47
C THR A 255 0.97 24.52 23.98
N HIS A 256 2.14 24.17 24.53
CA HIS A 256 2.39 24.40 25.93
C HIS A 256 2.26 25.90 26.13
N SER A 257 1.12 26.31 26.70
CA SER A 257 0.91 27.66 27.19
C SER A 257 2.00 27.90 28.24
N VAL A 258 3.06 28.57 27.83
CA VAL A 258 4.03 29.15 28.75
C VAL A 258 3.29 30.26 29.45
N ARG A 259 2.61 29.88 30.53
CA ARG A 259 1.92 30.78 31.45
C ARG A 259 2.99 31.68 32.06
N SER A 260 3.18 32.85 31.45
CA SER A 260 4.11 33.87 31.92
C SER A 260 3.78 34.19 33.37
N LYS A 261 4.64 33.76 34.29
CA LYS A 261 4.57 34.20 35.67
C LYS A 261 5.03 35.65 35.69
N SER A 262 4.09 36.55 36.00
CA SER A 262 4.40 37.92 36.37
C SER A 262 5.26 37.92 37.63
N SER A 263 6.52 38.35 37.51
CA SER A 263 7.30 38.88 38.63
C SER A 263 7.43 40.39 38.42
N THR A 264 6.76 41.15 39.27
CA THR A 264 6.74 42.62 39.29
C THR A 264 8.11 43.23 39.51
N GLY A 265 8.37 44.34 38.81
CA GLY A 265 9.49 45.24 39.05
C GLY A 265 9.32 46.50 38.21
N GLU A 266 8.99 47.62 38.85
CA GLU A 266 9.06 48.98 38.27
C GLU A 266 10.53 49.28 37.84
N VAL A 267 10.83 50.17 36.89
CA VAL A 267 10.55 51.62 36.92
C VAL A 267 10.43 52.22 35.50
N SER A 268 9.68 53.33 35.41
CA SER A 268 9.39 54.20 34.25
C SER A 268 10.66 54.77 33.57
N VAL A 269 10.60 55.42 32.38
CA VAL A 269 10.18 56.83 32.20
C VAL A 269 10.17 57.23 30.70
N VAL A 270 9.12 57.95 30.29
CA VAL A 270 8.97 58.85 29.10
C VAL A 270 8.89 58.27 27.68
N ASP A 271 7.93 58.85 26.95
CA ASP A 271 7.53 58.61 25.55
C ASP A 271 7.40 59.99 24.84
N ILE A 272 6.97 60.04 23.57
CA ILE A 272 6.57 61.24 22.77
C ILE A 272 7.72 62.04 22.06
N PRO A 273 7.59 62.53 20.79
CA PRO A 273 6.64 62.18 19.71
C PRO A 273 7.27 61.84 18.33
N VAL A 274 6.41 61.35 17.44
CA VAL A 274 6.60 61.27 15.97
C VAL A 274 6.64 62.66 15.32
N ALA A 275 7.42 62.81 14.24
CA ALA A 275 7.27 63.90 13.27
C ALA A 275 7.17 63.34 11.84
N ASP A 276 6.15 63.78 11.10
CA ASP A 276 5.86 63.38 9.72
C ASP A 276 6.65 64.22 8.69
N ARG A 277 7.10 63.60 7.59
CA ARG A 277 7.30 64.27 6.30
C ARG A 277 7.49 63.30 5.12
N ARG A 278 6.71 63.54 4.06
CA ARG A 278 6.83 63.07 2.66
C ARG A 278 6.67 64.30 1.75
N PRO A 279 6.80 64.22 0.41
CA PRO A 279 7.57 63.29 -0.44
C PRO A 279 8.49 64.02 -1.45
N GLU A 280 9.33 63.30 -2.22
CA GLU A 280 9.95 63.79 -3.49
C GLU A 280 10.31 62.57 -4.39
N ALA A 281 10.72 62.78 -5.66
CA ALA A 281 10.95 61.73 -6.68
C ALA A 281 12.29 61.98 -7.48
N ALA A 282 12.74 61.19 -8.46
CA ALA A 282 12.13 60.10 -9.25
C ALA A 282 13.17 59.13 -9.89
N ILE A 283 12.69 58.01 -10.48
CA ILE A 283 12.98 57.40 -11.82
C ILE A 283 14.40 57.59 -12.46
N PRO A 284 15.02 56.61 -13.18
CA PRO A 284 14.85 55.14 -13.24
C PRO A 284 16.17 54.30 -13.28
N GLY A 285 16.03 52.96 -13.27
CA GLY A 285 16.90 52.03 -14.01
C GLY A 285 17.91 51.21 -13.21
N GLU A 286 17.87 49.87 -13.35
CA GLU A 286 18.85 49.11 -14.16
C GLU A 286 18.43 47.62 -14.24
N ASP A 287 18.50 47.03 -15.44
CA ASP A 287 18.16 45.62 -15.70
C ASP A 287 19.32 44.65 -15.36
N ASN A 288 19.05 43.35 -15.53
CA ASN A 288 20.03 42.24 -15.57
C ASN A 288 20.65 41.77 -14.24
N LYS A 289 19.91 40.91 -13.51
CA LYS A 289 20.54 39.96 -12.57
C LYS A 289 19.78 38.64 -12.34
N VAL A 290 19.32 37.99 -13.41
CA VAL A 290 18.66 36.65 -13.33
C VAL A 290 19.40 35.56 -14.15
N GLU A 291 20.34 35.92 -15.03
CA GLU A 291 20.89 34.96 -16.01
C GLU A 291 22.20 34.25 -15.62
N ILE A 292 22.78 34.52 -14.44
CA ILE A 292 24.14 34.09 -14.09
C ILE A 292 24.19 32.71 -13.40
N ILE A 293 23.11 32.23 -12.76
CA ILE A 293 23.12 30.98 -11.96
C ILE A 293 22.87 29.71 -12.83
N LYS A 294 22.81 29.83 -14.17
CA LYS A 294 22.58 28.68 -15.07
C LYS A 294 23.85 27.92 -15.51
N ARG A 295 25.05 28.33 -15.11
CA ARG A 295 26.32 27.77 -15.65
C ARG A 295 27.01 26.68 -14.83
N ASP A 296 26.70 26.53 -13.54
CA ASP A 296 27.53 25.70 -12.64
C ASP A 296 27.10 24.22 -12.50
N CYS A 297 26.08 23.76 -13.26
CA CYS A 297 25.68 22.34 -13.29
C CYS A 297 26.39 21.50 -14.40
N ILE A 298 27.45 22.02 -15.04
CA ILE A 298 28.15 21.36 -16.17
C ILE A 298 29.47 20.66 -15.78
N GLU A 299 30.16 21.07 -14.71
CA GLU A 299 31.40 20.41 -14.26
C GLU A 299 31.32 19.97 -12.79
N LEU A 300 30.93 18.70 -12.58
CA LEU A 300 31.27 17.80 -11.46
C LEU A 300 30.67 16.40 -11.70
#